data_AF-A0A525BWR9-F1
#
_entry.id   AF-A0A525BWR9-F1
#
_cell.length_a   1.000
_cell.length_b   1.000
_cell.length_c   1.000
_cell.angle_alpha   90.00
_cell.angle_beta   90.00
_cell.angle_gamma   90.00
#
_symmetry.space_group_name_H-M   'P 1'
#
loop_
_entity.id
_entity.type
_entity.pdbx_description
1 polymer ?
#
loop_
_entity_poly.entity_id
_entity_poly.type
_entity_poly.pdbx_seq_one_letter_code
_entity_poly.pdbx_strand_id
1 'polypeptide(L)'
;GTDRFLPVRSDTTTIFTCFLEYGPEQVLVHDLVYSRLGPDGEWELHKSCYPKLRLAREWVAAELRGAGLDLELDEMEQGMVTLVGKKL
;
A
#
# COMPACT_ATOMS: atom_id res chain seq x y z
N GLY A 1 4.58 17.69 3.58
CA GLY A 1 5.23 18.19 2.35
C GLY A 1 4.74 17.40 1.16
N THR A 2 5.28 17.68 -0.02
CA THR A 2 4.94 17.02 -1.30
C THR A 2 5.36 15.55 -1.35
N ASP A 3 6.26 15.10 -0.48
CA ASP A 3 6.70 13.70 -0.39
C ASP A 3 5.61 12.72 0.08
N ARG A 4 4.41 13.21 0.41
CA ARG A 4 3.25 12.39 0.77
C ARG A 4 2.51 11.81 -0.44
N PHE A 5 2.80 12.30 -1.64
CA PHE A 5 2.22 11.79 -2.89
C PHE A 5 3.11 10.69 -3.45
N LEU A 6 2.57 9.47 -3.49
CA LEU A 6 3.22 8.26 -3.94
C LEU A 6 2.83 8.01 -5.41
N PRO A 7 3.74 8.12 -6.38
CA PRO A 7 3.46 7.71 -7.75
C PRO A 7 3.41 6.19 -7.81
N VAL A 8 2.20 5.63 -7.87
CA VAL A 8 1.99 4.17 -7.86
C VAL A 8 2.12 3.58 -9.27
N ARG A 9 1.64 4.30 -10.28
CA ARG A 9 1.76 3.91 -11.69
C ARG A 9 1.81 5.15 -12.59
N SER A 10 2.68 5.12 -13.59
CA SER A 10 2.72 6.12 -14.65
C SER A 10 3.08 5.43 -15.97
N ASP A 11 2.10 5.33 -16.86
CA ASP A 11 2.25 4.78 -18.20
C ASP A 11 1.43 5.61 -19.21
N THR A 12 1.40 5.18 -20.48
CA THR A 12 0.73 5.91 -21.57
C THR A 12 -0.79 6.05 -21.40
N THR A 13 -1.38 5.25 -20.52
CA THR A 13 -2.84 5.14 -20.32
C THR A 13 -3.28 5.42 -18.89
N THR A 14 -2.37 5.40 -17.92
CA THR A 14 -2.68 5.52 -16.49
C THR A 14 -1.69 6.46 -15.79
N ILE A 15 -2.20 7.42 -15.02
CA ILE A 15 -1.45 8.15 -14.01
C ILE A 15 -2.13 7.91 -12.67
N PHE A 16 -1.52 7.11 -11.81
CA PHE A 16 -2.03 6.77 -10.49
C PHE A 16 -1.12 7.35 -9.43
N THR A 17 -1.65 8.33 -8.70
CA THR A 17 -1.05 8.90 -7.50
C THR A 17 -1.86 8.52 -6.28
N CYS A 18 -1.19 8.07 -5.22
CA CYS A 18 -1.78 7.80 -3.92
C CYS A 18 -1.25 8.80 -2.89
N PHE A 19 -2.02 9.15 -1.87
CA PHE A 19 -1.45 9.72 -0.64
C PHE A 19 -2.09 9.12 0.60
N LEU A 20 -1.33 9.12 1.69
CA LEU A 20 -1.68 8.44 2.93
C LEU A 20 -1.87 9.44 4.08
N GLU A 21 -2.95 9.23 4.86
CA GLU A 21 -3.18 9.92 6.13
C GLU A 21 -3.13 8.90 7.28
N TYR A 22 -2.07 8.97 8.08
CA TYR A 22 -1.83 8.03 9.17
C TYR A 22 -2.61 8.45 10.43
N GLY A 23 -3.55 7.60 10.83
CA GLY A 23 -4.15 7.58 12.18
C GLY A 23 -3.52 6.47 13.05
N PRO A 24 -3.94 6.33 14.31
CA PRO A 24 -3.33 5.35 15.22
C PRO A 24 -3.56 3.90 14.78
N GLU A 25 -4.80 3.54 14.46
CA GLU A 25 -5.20 2.17 14.12
C GLU A 25 -5.43 1.95 12.62
N GLN A 26 -5.56 3.04 11.87
CA GLN A 26 -5.90 3.01 10.45
C GLN A 26 -5.06 4.02 9.67
N VAL A 27 -4.88 3.75 8.39
CA VAL A 27 -4.37 4.71 7.41
C VAL A 27 -5.46 4.95 6.38
N LEU A 28 -5.85 6.20 6.18
CA LEU A 28 -6.73 6.55 5.06
C LEU A 28 -5.88 6.61 3.79
N VAL A 29 -6.35 5.89 2.78
CA VAL A 29 -5.74 5.80 1.46
C VAL A 29 -6.58 6.63 0.51
N HIS A 30 -5.94 7.60 -0.13
CA HIS A 30 -6.57 8.45 -1.12
C HIS A 30 -5.96 8.16 -2.47
N ASP A 31 -6.77 7.64 -3.38
CA ASP A 31 -6.32 7.31 -4.74
C ASP A 31 -6.84 8.36 -5.72
N LEU A 32 -5.93 8.85 -6.57
CA LEU A 32 -6.21 9.71 -7.71
C LEU A 32 -5.70 8.98 -8.96
N VAL A 33 -6.63 8.42 -9.74
CA VAL A 33 -6.33 7.64 -10.94
C VAL A 33 -6.86 8.39 -12.15
N TYR A 34 -5.95 8.91 -12.98
CA TYR A 34 -6.29 9.34 -14.32
C TYR A 34 -6.15 8.16 -15.28
N SER A 35 -7.21 7.87 -16.03
CA SER A 35 -7.26 6.83 -17.06
C SER A 35 -7.53 7.46 -18.41
N ARG A 36 -6.80 7.07 -19.46
CA ARG A 36 -7.01 7.57 -20.83
C ARG A 36 -7.98 6.67 -21.60
N LEU A 37 -9.03 7.24 -22.18
CA LEU A 37 -10.06 6.50 -22.93
C LEU A 37 -9.63 6.20 -24.38
N GLY A 38 -8.55 5.43 -24.55
CA GLY A 38 -7.98 5.05 -25.86
C GLY A 38 -6.79 5.93 -26.29
N PRO A 39 -6.11 5.62 -27.42
CA PRO A 39 -4.85 6.28 -27.81
C PRO A 39 -4.94 7.81 -27.90
N ASP A 40 -6.03 8.34 -28.45
CA ASP A 40 -6.32 9.79 -28.58
C ASP A 40 -7.45 10.25 -27.64
N GLY A 41 -7.78 9.43 -26.64
CA GLY A 41 -8.89 9.67 -25.74
C GLY A 41 -8.64 10.77 -24.71
N GLU A 42 -9.74 11.27 -24.16
CA GLU A 42 -9.71 12.15 -23.00
C GLU A 42 -9.21 11.40 -21.75
N TRP A 43 -8.70 12.18 -20.80
CA TRP A 43 -8.34 11.67 -19.48
C TRP A 43 -9.56 11.75 -18.57
N GLU A 44 -9.92 10.63 -17.95
CA GLU A 44 -10.94 10.56 -16.91
C GLU A 44 -10.27 10.43 -15.53
N LEU A 45 -10.73 11.22 -14.55
CA LEU A 45 -10.24 11.16 -13.18
C LEU A 45 -11.19 10.33 -12.30
N HIS A 46 -10.68 9.23 -11.77
CA HIS A 46 -11.32 8.46 -10.71
C HIS A 46 -10.66 8.79 -9.37
N LYS A 47 -11.50 8.99 -8.34
CA LYS A 47 -11.05 9.29 -6.98
C LYS A 47 -11.69 8.33 -6.00
N SER A 48 -10.93 7.85 -5.03
CA SER A 48 -11.46 7.07 -3.93
C SER A 48 -10.77 7.43 -2.62
N CYS A 49 -11.45 7.13 -1.51
CA CYS A 49 -10.91 7.25 -0.16
C CYS A 49 -11.41 6.06 0.66
N TYR A 50 -10.49 5.32 1.28
CA TYR A 50 -10.85 4.15 2.07
C TYR A 50 -9.82 3.89 3.18
N PRO A 51 -10.26 3.36 4.34
CA PRO A 51 -9.36 3.00 5.42
C PRO A 51 -8.67 1.66 5.15
N LYS A 52 -7.40 1.55 5.53
CA LYS A 52 -6.69 0.28 5.74
C LYS A 52 -6.31 0.15 7.21
N LEU A 53 -6.43 -1.06 7.75
CA LEU A 53 -5.96 -1.37 9.10
C LEU A 53 -4.44 -1.21 9.20
N ARG A 54 -3.97 -0.59 10.28
CA ARG A 54 -2.54 -0.56 10.62
C ARG A 54 -2.26 -1.65 11.63
N LEU A 55 -1.33 -2.52 11.27
CA LEU A 55 -0.88 -3.60 12.14
C LEU A 55 0.56 -3.32 12.57
N ALA A 56 0.82 -3.50 13.87
CA ALA A 56 2.19 -3.47 14.38
C ALA A 56 2.96 -4.68 13.85
N ARG A 57 4.20 -4.47 13.40
CA ARG A 57 5.08 -5.53 12.88
C ARG A 57 5.22 -6.66 13.89
N GLU A 58 5.41 -6.31 15.16
CA GLU A 58 5.59 -7.23 16.28
C GLU A 58 4.33 -8.07 16.53
N TRP A 59 3.15 -7.45 16.37
CA TRP A 59 1.88 -8.15 16.51
C TRP A 59 1.72 -9.18 15.38
N VAL A 60 1.95 -8.80 14.12
CA VAL A 60 1.86 -9.73 12.98
C VAL A 60 2.87 -10.87 13.13
N ALA A 61 4.10 -10.57 13.56
CA ALA A 61 5.12 -11.57 13.86
C ALA A 61 4.68 -12.56 14.95
N ALA A 62 4.01 -12.09 16.00
CA ALA A 62 3.45 -12.96 17.04
C ALA A 62 2.31 -13.83 16.53
N GLU A 63 1.41 -13.28 15.71
CA GLU A 63 0.31 -14.04 15.10
C GLU A 63 0.81 -15.14 14.16
N LEU A 64 1.83 -14.86 13.35
CA LEU A 64 2.46 -15.87 12.48
C LEU A 64 3.01 -17.04 13.31
N ARG A 65 3.72 -16.75 14.40
CA ARG A 65 4.22 -17.77 15.34
C ARG A 65 3.10 -18.54 16.04
N GLY A 66 2.06 -17.82 16.49
CA GLY A 66 0.87 -18.43 17.10
C GLY A 66 0.14 -19.38 16.16
N ALA A 67 0.19 -19.11 14.84
CA ALA A 67 -0.32 -20.00 13.80
C ALA A 67 0.58 -21.20 13.47
N GLY A 68 1.72 -21.35 14.16
CA GLY A 68 2.68 -22.45 13.96
C GLY A 68 3.65 -22.23 12.78
N LEU A 69 3.81 -21.00 12.32
CA LEU A 69 4.84 -20.63 11.34
C LEU A 69 6.07 -20.09 12.07
N ASP A 70 7.25 -20.53 11.65
CA ASP A 70 8.50 -19.93 12.12
C ASP A 70 8.88 -18.77 11.19
N LEU A 71 9.40 -17.68 11.74
CA LEU A 71 9.76 -16.50 10.92
C LEU A 71 11.12 -16.70 10.26
N GLU A 72 11.09 -16.84 8.94
CA GLU A 72 12.28 -16.93 8.08
C GLU A 72 12.82 -15.56 7.69
N LEU A 73 11.94 -14.56 7.55
CA LEU A 73 12.30 -13.19 7.19
C LEU A 73 11.52 -12.18 8.04
N ASP A 74 12.21 -11.15 8.49
CA ASP A 74 11.61 -9.99 9.12
C ASP A 74 12.41 -8.70 8.83
N GLU A 75 12.05 -8.03 7.72
CA GLU A 75 12.83 -6.93 7.15
C GLU A 75 11.99 -5.69 6.91
N MET A 76 12.66 -4.53 6.91
CA MET A 76 12.08 -3.25 6.51
C MET A 76 12.95 -2.63 5.42
N GLU A 77 12.42 -2.53 4.21
CA GLU A 77 13.11 -1.98 3.05
C GLU A 77 12.24 -0.89 2.41
N GLN A 78 12.82 0.30 2.20
CA GLN A 78 12.13 1.45 1.58
C GLN A 78 10.75 1.79 2.18
N GLY A 79 10.59 1.62 3.50
CA GLY A 79 9.33 1.88 4.19
C GLY A 79 8.31 0.75 4.13
N MET A 80 8.61 -0.36 3.45
CA MET A 80 7.81 -1.58 3.42
C MET A 80 8.35 -2.60 4.42
N VAL A 81 7.49 -3.08 5.32
CA VAL A 81 7.80 -4.20 6.22
C VAL A 81 7.39 -5.50 5.54
N THR A 82 8.31 -6.47 5.48
CA THR A 82 8.07 -7.79 4.91
C THR A 82 8.35 -8.86 5.97
N LEU A 83 7.35 -9.71 6.21
CA LEU A 83 7.43 -10.87 7.10
C LEU A 83 7.21 -12.14 6.27
N VAL A 84 8.10 -13.13 6.41
CA VAL A 84 7.91 -14.46 5.78
C VAL A 84 7.87 -15.51 6.87
N GLY A 85 6.73 -16.19 6.98
CA GLY A 85 6.54 -17.34 7.87
C GLY A 85 6.63 -18.65 7.09
N LYS A 86 7.34 -19.63 7.64
CA LYS A 86 7.52 -20.95 7.07
C LYS A 86 6.95 -22.02 7.99
N LYS A 87 6.23 -22.98 7.41
CA LYS A 87 5.78 -24.16 8.15
C LYS A 87 6.94 -25.14 8.25
N LEU A 88 7.24 -25.57 9.48
CA LEU A 88 8.20 -26.65 9.76
C LEU A 88 7.64 -28.01 9.30
#